data_AF-A0A1E4TLQ0-F1
#
_entry.id   AF-A0A1E4TLQ0-F1
#
_cell.length_a   1.000
_cell.length_b   1.000
_cell.length_c   1.000
_cell.angle_alpha   90.00
_cell.angle_beta   90.00
_cell.angle_gamma   90.00
#
_symmetry.space_group_name_H-M   'P 1'
#
loop_
_entity.id
_entity.type
_entity.pdbx_description
1 polymer ?
#
loop_
_entity_poly.entity_id
_entity_poly.type
_entity_poly.pdbx_seq_one_letter_code
_entity_poly.pdbx_strand_id
1 'polypeptide(L)'
;MELLNALDVQSTCMQDALLSTPYACTDDPAAQSLAAIKLALCELQIPQASLPKHCNDEIDIQNCLAVFKSVPQWWTSYSANLNSLNGLCIRNLPFSQARTSYDALRNITQYLLNLQSLIDQLSLEQSVLVNSSTHLIADSSSALQLSDESRSSAETVAELLHQSQEIAQSLTQQLLAAQNSQNAVLDHLQSLASALEQVNVDSQLQITRLATVASAFEQTLGRLSQVTSLYEPLRTEFAQFSEEVADLSFKLSSFSRLIASVSRFTHTLFRALSSLLNHLKGVYYLLFLFLYSWKYPTARRAYFAVTACAAYYAVTLLWLDLPFEAAFAPPLAALVWIRFKQNTPDEHTPPVSYDDFLLDTHPALHEDRYSHIYAR
;
A
#
# COMPACT_ATOMS: atom_id res chain seq x y z
N MET A 1 90.43 44.63 -111.30
CA MET A 1 89.34 44.01 -110.54
C MET A 1 88.73 44.98 -109.52
N GLU A 2 88.90 46.31 -109.68
CA GLU A 2 88.32 47.33 -108.78
C GLU A 2 87.15 48.12 -109.43
N LEU A 3 86.98 48.03 -110.76
CA LEU A 3 85.88 48.69 -111.47
C LEU A 3 84.53 47.95 -111.37
N LEU A 4 84.51 46.68 -110.96
CA LEU A 4 83.28 45.90 -110.80
C LEU A 4 82.64 46.06 -109.42
N ASN A 5 83.41 46.37 -108.37
CA ASN A 5 82.85 46.63 -107.03
C ASN A 5 82.12 47.98 -106.93
N ALA A 6 82.48 48.96 -107.77
CA ALA A 6 81.81 50.26 -107.79
C ALA A 6 80.39 50.20 -108.37
N LEU A 7 80.10 49.22 -109.23
CA LEU A 7 78.78 49.02 -109.85
C LEU A 7 77.79 48.29 -108.93
N ASP A 8 78.26 47.43 -108.03
CA ASP A 8 77.40 46.65 -107.12
C ASP A 8 76.93 47.46 -105.91
N VAL A 9 77.79 48.35 -105.38
CA VAL A 9 77.46 49.30 -104.30
C VAL A 9 76.47 50.37 -104.75
N GLN A 10 76.47 50.73 -106.05
CA GLN A 10 75.44 51.61 -106.61
C GLN A 10 74.04 50.97 -106.56
N SER A 11 73.91 49.64 -106.64
CA SER A 11 72.61 48.96 -106.66
C SER A 11 71.89 48.95 -105.30
N THR A 12 72.63 48.74 -104.20
CA THR A 12 72.08 48.67 -102.83
C THR A 12 71.75 50.06 -102.28
N CYS A 13 72.62 51.05 -102.49
CA CYS A 13 72.33 52.44 -102.10
C CYS A 13 71.08 52.97 -102.83
N MET A 14 70.95 52.70 -104.12
CA MET A 14 69.77 53.12 -104.89
C MET A 14 68.49 52.41 -104.44
N GLN A 15 68.55 51.11 -104.09
CA GLN A 15 67.41 50.39 -103.55
C GLN A 15 66.98 50.93 -102.17
N ASP A 16 67.94 51.17 -101.27
CA ASP A 16 67.65 51.75 -99.96
C ASP A 16 67.15 53.20 -100.06
N ALA A 17 67.67 53.98 -101.01
CA ALA A 17 67.18 55.32 -101.30
C ALA A 17 65.69 55.30 -101.67
N LEU A 18 65.27 54.36 -102.54
CA LEU A 18 63.87 54.20 -102.95
C LEU A 18 62.99 53.61 -101.84
N LEU A 19 63.47 52.62 -101.09
CA LEU A 19 62.72 51.97 -100.00
C LEU A 19 62.53 52.90 -98.78
N SER A 20 63.49 53.79 -98.53
CA SER A 20 63.45 54.74 -97.41
C SER A 20 62.65 56.02 -97.70
N THR A 21 62.21 56.23 -98.93
CA THR A 21 61.26 57.29 -99.31
C THR A 21 59.94 56.66 -99.69
N PRO A 22 59.05 56.41 -98.71
CA PRO A 22 57.70 55.96 -99.03
C PRO A 22 57.07 56.97 -100.01
N TYR A 23 56.24 56.50 -100.94
CA TYR A 23 55.57 57.34 -101.92
C TYR A 23 56.44 58.00 -103.00
N ALA A 24 57.75 57.73 -103.06
CA ALA A 24 58.60 58.17 -104.16
C ALA A 24 58.02 57.80 -105.54
N CYS A 25 57.36 56.63 -105.63
CA CYS A 25 56.76 56.13 -106.85
C CYS A 25 55.30 56.56 -107.07
N THR A 26 54.85 57.60 -106.38
CA THR A 26 53.52 58.21 -106.54
C THR A 26 53.66 59.64 -107.05
N ASP A 27 52.55 60.30 -107.39
CA ASP A 27 52.54 61.67 -107.93
C ASP A 27 52.84 62.77 -106.88
N ASP A 28 53.37 62.41 -105.70
CA ASP A 28 53.76 63.41 -104.70
C ASP A 28 55.11 64.07 -105.08
N PRO A 29 55.13 65.36 -105.44
CA PRO A 29 56.35 66.05 -105.86
C PRO A 29 57.38 66.16 -104.73
N ALA A 30 56.95 66.16 -103.46
CA ALA A 30 57.86 66.22 -102.32
C ALA A 30 58.62 64.90 -102.16
N ALA A 31 57.90 63.77 -102.10
CA ALA A 31 58.51 62.45 -102.06
C ALA A 31 59.40 62.15 -103.28
N GLN A 32 58.99 62.56 -104.49
CA GLN A 32 59.79 62.40 -105.71
C GLN A 32 61.09 63.20 -105.66
N SER A 33 61.02 64.46 -105.20
CA SER A 33 62.20 65.32 -105.06
C SER A 33 63.16 64.76 -104.01
N LEU A 34 62.64 64.30 -102.87
CA LEU A 34 63.45 63.70 -101.81
C LEU A 34 64.12 62.40 -102.28
N ALA A 35 63.40 61.54 -103.01
CA ALA A 35 63.96 60.32 -103.59
C ALA A 35 65.03 60.63 -104.64
N ALA A 36 64.81 61.62 -105.50
CA ALA A 36 65.81 62.08 -106.47
C ALA A 36 67.07 62.65 -105.82
N ILE A 37 66.92 63.38 -104.70
CA ILE A 37 68.04 63.85 -103.86
C ILE A 37 68.84 62.65 -103.35
N LYS A 38 68.18 61.67 -102.70
CA LYS A 38 68.87 60.48 -102.15
C LYS A 38 69.56 59.64 -103.23
N LEU A 39 68.94 59.50 -104.40
CA LEU A 39 69.52 58.80 -105.55
C LEU A 39 70.75 59.53 -106.11
N ALA A 40 70.69 60.85 -106.23
CA ALA A 40 71.83 61.66 -106.68
C ALA A 40 73.01 61.57 -105.70
N LEU A 41 72.73 61.46 -104.40
CA LEU A 41 73.79 61.25 -103.39
C LEU A 41 74.43 59.88 -103.51
N CYS A 42 73.64 58.83 -103.78
CA CYS A 42 74.18 57.51 -104.10
C CYS A 42 75.05 57.54 -105.38
N GLU A 43 74.64 58.27 -106.42
CA GLU A 43 75.38 58.38 -107.69
C GLU A 43 76.71 59.14 -107.51
N LEU A 44 76.69 60.24 -106.75
CA LEU A 44 77.88 61.04 -106.41
C LEU A 44 78.74 60.39 -105.30
N GLN A 45 78.36 59.20 -104.84
CA GLN A 45 79.02 58.44 -103.76
C GLN A 45 79.17 59.23 -102.46
N ILE A 46 78.24 60.15 -102.20
CA ILE A 46 78.19 60.92 -100.95
C ILE A 46 77.54 60.02 -99.89
N PRO A 47 78.25 59.66 -98.80
CA PRO A 47 77.71 58.74 -97.81
C PRO A 47 76.48 59.35 -97.12
N GLN A 48 75.44 58.54 -96.91
CA GLN A 48 74.20 59.02 -96.29
C GLN A 48 74.40 59.66 -94.90
N ALA A 49 75.43 59.23 -94.17
CA ALA A 49 75.81 59.80 -92.88
C ALA A 49 76.28 61.27 -92.94
N SER A 50 76.56 61.80 -94.14
CA SER A 50 76.98 63.19 -94.35
C SER A 50 75.85 64.13 -94.78
N LEU A 51 74.61 63.64 -94.89
CA LEU A 51 73.48 64.52 -95.18
C LEU A 51 73.15 65.43 -93.98
N PRO A 52 72.84 66.71 -94.23
CA PRO A 52 72.21 67.56 -93.23
C PRO A 52 70.90 66.95 -92.73
N LYS A 53 70.59 67.13 -91.43
CA LYS A 53 69.36 66.61 -90.80
C LYS A 53 68.08 67.02 -91.56
N HIS A 54 68.08 68.20 -92.18
CA HIS A 54 66.98 68.74 -92.99
C HIS A 54 66.69 67.94 -94.26
N CYS A 55 67.56 67.01 -94.68
CA CYS A 55 67.40 66.17 -95.85
C CYS A 55 66.88 64.75 -95.55
N ASN A 56 66.65 64.41 -94.28
CA ASN A 56 66.13 63.09 -93.91
C ASN A 56 64.60 63.05 -93.85
N ASP A 57 63.96 64.20 -93.65
CA ASP A 57 62.51 64.35 -93.49
C ASP A 57 61.91 65.17 -94.66
N GLU A 58 60.68 64.86 -95.09
CA GLU A 58 59.98 65.52 -96.22
C GLU A 58 59.72 67.02 -96.02
N ILE A 59 59.90 67.52 -94.80
CA ILE A 59 59.38 68.82 -94.34
C ILE A 59 60.19 70.00 -94.89
N ASP A 60 61.45 69.81 -95.33
CA ASP A 60 62.31 70.94 -95.71
C ASP A 60 63.24 70.66 -96.90
N ILE A 61 62.64 70.14 -97.98
CA ILE A 61 63.32 69.82 -99.23
C ILE A 61 64.02 71.07 -99.83
N GLN A 62 63.46 72.26 -99.63
CA GLN A 62 64.05 73.50 -100.16
C GLN A 62 65.36 73.88 -99.45
N ASN A 63 65.43 73.76 -98.11
CA ASN A 63 66.70 73.96 -97.41
C ASN A 63 67.68 72.82 -97.68
N CYS A 64 67.19 71.60 -97.91
CA CYS A 64 68.03 70.49 -98.35
C CYS A 64 68.71 70.78 -99.71
N LEU A 65 67.94 71.23 -100.71
CA LEU A 65 68.47 71.60 -102.03
C LEU A 65 69.45 72.76 -101.97
N ALA A 66 69.26 73.71 -101.04
CA ALA A 66 70.16 74.85 -100.89
C ALA A 66 71.57 74.44 -100.46
N VAL A 67 71.71 73.43 -99.60
CA VAL A 67 73.02 72.94 -99.13
C VAL A 67 73.82 72.29 -100.27
N PHE A 68 73.15 71.60 -101.18
CA PHE A 68 73.83 70.89 -102.27
C PHE A 68 74.23 71.76 -103.45
N LYS A 69 73.87 73.06 -103.47
CA LYS A 69 74.31 74.01 -104.51
C LYS A 69 75.84 74.14 -104.60
N SER A 70 76.56 73.86 -103.52
CA SER A 70 78.03 73.89 -103.50
C SER A 70 78.70 72.62 -104.00
N VAL A 71 77.94 71.53 -104.25
CA VAL A 71 78.49 70.26 -104.72
C VAL A 71 78.59 70.27 -106.26
N PRO A 72 79.79 70.05 -106.83
CA PRO A 72 79.96 69.98 -108.28
C PRO A 72 79.07 68.88 -108.89
N GLN A 73 78.42 69.18 -110.02
CA GLN A 73 77.54 68.22 -110.74
C GLN A 73 76.29 67.76 -109.98
N TRP A 74 75.95 68.36 -108.84
CA TRP A 74 74.73 68.01 -108.10
C TRP A 74 73.47 68.18 -108.94
N TRP A 75 73.32 69.33 -109.61
CA TRP A 75 72.11 69.65 -110.37
C TRP A 75 71.86 68.68 -111.54
N THR A 76 72.93 68.21 -112.19
CA THR A 76 72.85 67.27 -113.31
C THR A 76 72.43 65.88 -112.82
N SER A 77 73.01 65.39 -111.72
CA SER A 77 72.63 64.09 -111.13
C SER A 77 71.22 64.13 -110.52
N TYR A 78 70.86 65.19 -109.79
CA TYR A 78 69.49 65.37 -109.24
C TYR A 78 68.42 65.38 -110.34
N SER A 79 68.59 66.20 -111.38
CA SER A 79 67.61 66.31 -112.46
C SER A 79 67.51 65.03 -113.31
N ALA A 80 68.63 64.34 -113.53
CA ALA A 80 68.63 63.04 -114.20
C ALA A 80 67.87 61.97 -113.40
N ASN A 81 68.14 61.89 -112.08
CA ASN A 81 67.46 60.94 -111.20
C ASN A 81 65.96 61.25 -111.08
N LEU A 82 65.58 62.52 -110.94
CA LEU A 82 64.17 62.93 -110.90
C LEU A 82 63.42 62.54 -112.17
N ASN A 83 64.01 62.78 -113.35
CA ASN A 83 63.41 62.39 -114.63
C ASN A 83 63.34 60.87 -114.82
N SER A 84 64.30 60.12 -114.27
CA SER A 84 64.37 58.65 -114.40
C SER A 84 63.56 57.88 -113.35
N LEU A 85 63.05 58.58 -112.34
CA LEU A 85 62.45 58.00 -111.14
C LEU A 85 61.29 57.05 -111.45
N ASN A 86 60.42 57.43 -112.39
CA ASN A 86 59.32 56.57 -112.85
C ASN A 86 59.82 55.22 -113.41
N GLY A 87 60.93 55.22 -114.14
CA GLY A 87 61.54 54.00 -114.68
C GLY A 87 62.27 53.15 -113.63
N LEU A 88 62.71 53.76 -112.52
CA LEU A 88 63.30 53.05 -111.37
C LEU A 88 62.23 52.44 -110.48
N CYS A 89 61.10 53.12 -110.33
CA CYS A 89 59.94 52.67 -109.58
C CYS A 89 59.31 51.39 -110.18
N ILE A 90 59.11 51.36 -111.50
CA ILE A 90 58.57 50.19 -112.19
C ILE A 90 59.46 48.94 -111.98
N ARG A 91 60.78 49.12 -111.88
CA ARG A 91 61.72 48.01 -111.70
C ARG A 91 61.81 47.51 -110.26
N ASN A 92 61.56 48.35 -109.26
CA ASN A 92 61.82 48.03 -107.84
C ASN A 92 60.56 47.84 -106.98
N LEU A 93 59.36 48.20 -107.46
CA LEU A 93 58.08 48.00 -106.76
C LEU A 93 57.84 46.58 -106.17
N PRO A 94 58.15 45.47 -106.90
CA PRO A 94 57.80 44.12 -106.45
C PRO A 94 58.47 43.68 -105.13
N PHE A 95 59.66 44.20 -104.83
CA PHE A 95 60.43 43.82 -103.64
C PHE A 95 59.88 44.45 -102.35
N SER A 96 59.38 45.69 -102.44
CA SER A 96 58.85 46.42 -101.28
C SER A 96 57.57 45.79 -100.72
N GLN A 97 56.64 45.40 -101.59
CA GLN A 97 55.35 44.83 -101.21
C GLN A 97 55.46 43.40 -100.65
N ALA A 98 56.45 42.63 -101.13
CA ALA A 98 56.70 41.27 -100.64
C ALA A 98 57.20 41.25 -99.19
N ARG A 99 58.06 42.21 -98.82
CA ARG A 99 58.66 42.28 -97.47
C ARG A 99 57.64 42.67 -96.40
N THR A 100 56.82 43.70 -96.65
CA THR A 100 55.78 44.14 -95.71
C THR A 100 54.73 43.06 -95.45
N SER A 101 54.36 42.31 -96.49
CA SER A 101 53.38 41.22 -96.38
C SER A 101 53.92 40.05 -95.54
N TYR A 102 55.21 39.73 -95.67
CA TYR A 102 55.86 38.68 -94.90
C TYR A 102 55.95 39.03 -93.40
N ASP A 103 56.35 40.25 -93.07
CA ASP A 103 56.46 40.70 -91.67
C ASP A 103 55.10 40.74 -90.97
N ALA A 104 54.04 41.13 -91.68
CA ALA A 104 52.66 41.10 -91.17
C ALA A 104 52.20 39.67 -90.85
N LEU A 105 52.47 38.71 -91.75
CA LEU A 105 52.12 37.30 -91.57
C LEU A 105 52.84 36.72 -90.36
N ARG A 106 54.14 37.00 -90.21
CA ARG A 106 54.95 36.53 -89.07
C ARG A 106 54.39 37.04 -87.73
N ASN A 107 54.02 38.31 -87.67
CA ASN A 107 53.43 38.89 -86.47
C ASN A 107 52.09 38.23 -86.11
N ILE A 108 51.21 38.00 -87.10
CA ILE A 108 49.92 37.33 -86.87
C ILE A 108 50.14 35.90 -86.33
N THR A 109 51.04 35.13 -86.93
CA THR A 109 51.34 33.77 -86.45
C THR A 109 51.86 33.79 -85.01
N GLN A 110 52.69 34.77 -84.66
CA GLN A 110 53.23 34.91 -83.31
C GLN A 110 52.13 35.25 -82.29
N TYR A 111 51.17 36.10 -82.65
CA TYR A 111 49.98 36.37 -81.82
C TYR A 111 49.12 35.12 -81.62
N LEU A 112 48.88 34.34 -82.67
CA LEU A 112 48.08 33.11 -82.58
C LEU A 112 48.73 32.06 -81.68
N LEU A 113 50.05 31.90 -81.77
CA LEU A 113 50.80 30.98 -80.88
C LEU A 113 50.74 31.43 -79.41
N ASN A 114 50.86 32.74 -79.15
CA ASN A 114 50.72 33.27 -77.80
C ASN A 114 49.31 33.05 -77.23
N LEU A 115 48.27 33.27 -78.05
CA LEU A 115 46.88 33.02 -77.65
C LEU A 115 46.64 31.55 -77.33
N GLN A 116 47.18 30.62 -78.12
CA GLN A 116 47.07 29.19 -77.85
C GLN A 116 47.66 28.84 -76.48
N SER A 117 48.87 29.35 -76.17
CA SER A 117 49.50 29.08 -74.87
C SER A 117 48.67 29.61 -73.70
N LEU A 118 47.98 30.75 -73.89
CA LEU A 118 47.14 31.35 -72.87
C LEU A 118 45.89 30.50 -72.62
N ILE A 119 45.29 29.97 -73.69
CA ILE A 119 44.13 29.06 -73.62
C ILE A 119 44.51 27.78 -72.89
N ASP A 120 45.68 27.22 -73.18
CA ASP A 120 46.17 26.00 -72.53
C ASP A 120 46.41 26.23 -71.02
N GLN A 121 46.96 27.39 -70.64
CA GLN A 121 47.12 27.78 -69.23
C GLN A 121 45.77 27.94 -68.51
N LEU A 122 44.81 28.63 -69.13
CA LEU A 122 43.46 28.80 -68.61
C LEU A 122 42.74 27.46 -68.42
N SER A 123 42.90 26.54 -69.38
CA SER A 123 42.36 25.18 -69.29
C SER A 123 42.95 24.42 -68.10
N LEU A 124 44.26 24.52 -67.89
CA LEU A 124 44.95 23.88 -66.77
C LEU A 124 44.45 24.44 -65.43
N GLU A 125 44.42 25.77 -65.28
CA GLU A 125 43.93 26.42 -64.06
C GLU A 125 42.47 26.04 -63.77
N GLN A 126 41.62 26.02 -64.80
CA GLN A 126 40.23 25.61 -64.66
C GLN A 126 40.11 24.15 -64.19
N SER A 127 40.96 23.24 -64.69
CA SER A 127 40.96 21.84 -64.25
C SER A 127 41.39 21.68 -62.79
N VAL A 128 42.39 22.45 -62.35
CA VAL A 128 42.85 22.47 -60.95
C VAL A 128 41.76 23.02 -60.04
N LEU A 129 41.10 24.11 -60.45
CA LEU A 129 40.02 24.72 -59.68
C LEU A 129 38.81 23.79 -59.57
N VAL A 130 38.43 23.10 -60.65
CA VAL A 130 37.35 22.11 -60.64
C VAL A 130 37.70 20.94 -59.72
N ASN A 131 38.92 20.39 -59.81
CA ASN A 131 39.35 19.29 -58.94
C ASN A 131 39.41 19.71 -57.46
N SER A 132 39.83 20.94 -57.16
CA SER A 132 39.82 21.45 -55.79
C SER A 132 38.40 21.65 -55.27
N SER A 133 37.50 22.17 -56.11
CA SER A 133 36.09 22.37 -55.77
C SER A 133 35.37 21.04 -55.51
N THR A 134 35.59 20.01 -56.33
CA THR A 134 35.00 18.68 -56.10
C THR A 134 35.48 18.07 -54.79
N HIS A 135 36.76 18.27 -54.43
CA HIS A 135 37.29 17.82 -53.14
C HIS A 135 36.63 18.54 -51.96
N LEU A 136 36.47 19.88 -52.05
CA LEU A 136 35.79 20.66 -51.01
C LEU A 136 34.32 20.27 -50.86
N ILE A 137 33.63 19.94 -51.96
CA ILE A 137 32.25 19.44 -51.93
C ILE A 137 32.18 18.07 -51.24
N ALA A 138 33.13 17.17 -51.51
CA ALA A 138 33.21 15.86 -50.86
C ALA A 138 33.54 15.95 -49.36
N ASP A 139 34.44 16.87 -48.97
CA ASP A 139 34.76 17.11 -47.56
C ASP A 139 33.55 17.73 -46.83
N SER A 140 32.85 18.68 -47.47
CA SER A 140 31.64 19.29 -46.92
C SER A 140 30.50 18.29 -46.75
N SER A 141 30.33 17.33 -47.66
CA SER A 141 29.29 16.31 -47.52
C SER A 141 29.60 15.32 -46.40
N SER A 142 30.87 14.96 -46.23
CA SER A 142 31.34 14.14 -45.11
C SER A 142 31.12 14.84 -43.76
N ALA A 143 31.39 16.15 -43.68
CA ALA A 143 31.14 16.95 -42.49
C ALA A 143 29.63 17.07 -42.15
N LEU A 144 28.76 17.18 -43.17
CA LEU A 144 27.31 17.15 -42.98
C LEU A 144 26.83 15.80 -42.44
N GLN A 145 27.35 14.68 -42.95
CA GLN A 145 27.03 13.35 -42.42
C GLN A 145 27.43 13.20 -40.95
N LEU A 146 28.64 13.64 -40.59
CA LEU A 146 29.10 13.65 -39.20
C LEU A 146 28.20 14.53 -38.31
N SER A 147 27.72 15.66 -38.81
CA SER A 147 26.77 16.52 -38.10
C SER A 147 25.42 15.83 -37.88
N ASP A 148 24.89 15.12 -38.87
CA ASP A 148 23.62 14.40 -38.77
C ASP A 148 23.72 13.21 -37.82
N GLU A 149 24.82 12.45 -37.87
CA GLU A 149 25.12 11.37 -36.92
C GLU A 149 25.25 11.88 -35.48
N SER A 150 25.92 13.03 -35.30
CA SER A 150 26.03 13.70 -34.01
C SER A 150 24.66 14.17 -33.49
N ARG A 151 23.80 14.70 -34.37
CA ARG A 151 22.43 15.10 -34.01
C ARG A 151 21.58 13.90 -33.59
N SER A 152 21.62 12.82 -34.35
CA SER A 152 20.92 11.58 -34.01
C SER A 152 21.41 10.99 -32.68
N SER A 153 22.73 11.01 -32.46
CA SER A 153 23.32 10.60 -31.18
C SER A 153 22.84 11.49 -30.02
N ALA A 154 22.79 12.82 -30.21
CA ALA A 154 22.29 13.74 -29.20
C ALA A 154 20.80 13.50 -28.85
N GLU A 155 19.96 13.18 -29.85
CA GLU A 155 18.55 12.81 -29.63
C GLU A 155 18.42 11.53 -28.80
N THR A 156 19.21 10.49 -29.09
CA THR A 156 19.20 9.26 -28.29
C THR A 156 19.67 9.47 -26.85
N VAL A 157 20.68 10.32 -26.65
CA VAL A 157 21.15 10.68 -25.30
C VAL A 157 20.08 11.48 -24.54
N ALA A 158 19.36 12.38 -25.21
CA ALA A 158 18.27 13.14 -24.60
C ALA A 158 17.13 12.21 -24.15
N GLU A 159 16.76 11.23 -24.98
CA GLU A 159 15.74 10.22 -24.65
C GLU A 159 16.17 9.37 -23.45
N LEU A 160 17.42 8.90 -23.42
CA LEU A 160 17.98 8.14 -22.29
C LEU A 160 17.99 8.95 -21.00
N LEU A 161 18.31 10.24 -21.08
CA LEU A 161 18.26 11.17 -19.94
C LEU A 161 16.84 11.32 -19.41
N HIS A 162 15.86 11.46 -20.30
CA HIS A 162 14.45 11.54 -19.92
C HIS A 162 13.97 10.26 -19.21
N GLN A 163 14.28 9.09 -19.77
CA GLN A 163 13.94 7.80 -19.14
C GLN A 163 14.63 7.63 -17.78
N SER A 164 15.90 8.00 -17.66
CA SER A 164 16.63 7.99 -16.38
C SER A 164 15.96 8.88 -15.33
N GLN A 165 15.49 10.06 -15.73
CA GLN A 165 14.79 10.98 -14.84
C GLN A 165 13.44 10.42 -14.37
N GLU A 166 12.66 9.79 -15.24
CA GLU A 166 11.40 9.14 -14.86
C GLU A 166 11.63 7.98 -13.87
N ILE A 167 12.65 7.14 -14.13
CA ILE A 167 13.05 6.05 -13.23
C ILE A 167 13.43 6.60 -11.86
N ALA A 168 14.24 7.66 -11.80
CA ALA A 168 14.65 8.29 -10.55
C ALA A 168 13.45 8.86 -9.77
N GLN A 169 12.48 9.48 -10.45
CA GLN A 169 11.25 9.98 -9.82
C GLN A 169 10.39 8.84 -9.25
N SER A 170 10.23 7.76 -10.01
CA SER A 170 9.50 6.56 -9.57
C SER A 170 10.15 5.91 -8.34
N LEU A 171 11.47 5.73 -8.36
CA LEU A 171 12.24 5.23 -7.22
C LEU A 171 12.10 6.13 -5.99
N THR A 172 12.13 7.45 -6.18
CA THR A 172 11.96 8.42 -5.09
C THR A 172 10.57 8.30 -4.45
N GLN A 173 9.52 8.16 -5.27
CA GLN A 173 8.16 7.94 -4.77
C GLN A 173 8.01 6.62 -4.01
N GLN A 174 8.62 5.54 -4.52
CA GLN A 174 8.60 4.23 -3.85
C GLN A 174 9.35 4.29 -2.50
N LEU A 175 10.48 4.98 -2.44
CA LEU A 175 11.24 5.16 -1.21
C LEU A 175 10.43 5.95 -0.17
N LEU A 176 9.74 7.01 -0.60
CA LEU A 176 8.88 7.81 0.28
C LEU A 176 7.71 6.98 0.82
N ALA A 177 7.09 6.15 -0.03
CA ALA A 177 6.02 5.24 0.38
C ALA A 177 6.51 4.18 1.39
N ALA A 178 7.70 3.62 1.16
CA ALA A 178 8.34 2.68 2.09
C ALA A 178 8.72 3.34 3.43
N GLN A 179 9.18 4.58 3.40
CA GLN A 179 9.48 5.34 4.61
C GLN A 179 8.20 5.64 5.41
N ASN A 180 7.11 6.00 4.74
CA ASN A 180 5.82 6.22 5.39
C ASN A 180 5.26 4.93 6.00
N SER A 181 5.40 3.79 5.33
CA SER A 181 4.97 2.50 5.90
C SER A 181 5.83 2.10 7.10
N GLN A 182 7.14 2.37 7.07
CA GLN A 182 8.03 2.16 8.21
C GLN A 182 7.63 3.02 9.42
N ASN A 183 7.28 4.29 9.21
CA ASN A 183 6.79 5.18 10.27
C ASN A 183 5.47 4.66 10.86
N ALA A 184 4.54 4.19 10.02
CA ALA A 184 3.28 3.61 10.50
C ALA A 184 3.50 2.35 11.37
N VAL A 185 4.50 1.53 11.02
CA VAL A 185 4.91 0.37 11.85
C VAL A 185 5.50 0.84 13.19
N LEU A 186 6.32 1.90 13.18
CA LEU A 186 6.86 2.49 14.42
C LEU A 186 5.74 2.96 15.35
N ASP A 187 4.73 3.64 14.81
CA ASP A 187 3.56 4.10 15.58
C ASP A 187 2.77 2.92 16.16
N HIS A 188 2.61 1.84 15.39
CA HIS A 188 1.97 0.61 15.88
C HIS A 188 2.78 -0.06 16.99
N LEU A 189 4.11 -0.07 16.89
CA LEU A 189 4.97 -0.62 17.95
C LEU A 189 4.90 0.23 19.23
N GLN A 190 4.83 1.55 19.12
CA GLN A 190 4.64 2.43 20.28
C GLN A 190 3.27 2.21 20.94
N SER A 191 2.20 2.09 20.14
CA SER A 191 0.87 1.75 20.64
C SER A 191 0.86 0.39 21.35
N LEU A 192 1.49 -0.63 20.77
CA LEU A 192 1.61 -1.95 21.39
C LEU A 192 2.40 -1.91 22.70
N ALA A 193 3.49 -1.15 22.75
CA ALA A 193 4.27 -0.96 23.98
C ALA A 193 3.42 -0.34 25.10
N SER A 194 2.62 0.68 24.78
CA SER A 194 1.71 1.30 25.76
C SER A 194 0.62 0.34 26.24
N ALA A 195 0.07 -0.51 25.35
CA ALA A 195 -0.91 -1.53 25.72
C ALA A 195 -0.30 -2.61 26.62
N LEU A 196 0.94 -3.03 26.35
CA LEU A 196 1.68 -3.97 27.21
C LEU A 196 1.93 -3.38 28.60
N GLU A 197 2.29 -2.10 28.68
CA GLU A 197 2.47 -1.40 29.95
C GLU A 197 1.16 -1.35 30.76
N GLN A 198 0.04 -1.05 30.10
CA GLN A 198 -1.28 -1.09 30.74
C GLN A 198 -1.64 -2.48 31.27
N VAL A 199 -1.43 -3.54 30.48
CA VAL A 199 -1.67 -4.92 30.92
C VAL A 199 -0.79 -5.29 32.11
N ASN A 200 0.47 -4.83 32.12
CA ASN A 200 1.36 -5.05 33.26
C ASN A 200 0.85 -4.34 34.53
N VAL A 201 0.40 -3.10 34.42
CA VAL A 201 -0.21 -2.36 35.54
C VAL A 201 -1.46 -3.07 36.07
N ASP A 202 -2.36 -3.49 35.17
CA ASP A 202 -3.60 -4.20 35.54
C ASP A 202 -3.30 -5.55 36.20
N SER A 203 -2.30 -6.29 35.71
CA SER A 203 -1.83 -7.55 36.30
C SER A 203 -1.29 -7.34 37.72
N GLN A 204 -0.43 -6.32 37.92
CA GLN A 204 0.09 -5.96 39.25
C GLN A 204 -1.04 -5.59 40.22
N LEU A 205 -2.08 -4.89 39.74
CA LEU A 205 -3.26 -4.58 40.53
C LEU A 205 -4.04 -5.85 40.92
N GLN A 206 -4.21 -6.79 39.99
CA GLN A 206 -4.87 -8.07 40.30
C GLN A 206 -4.07 -8.91 41.30
N ILE A 207 -2.74 -8.98 41.16
CA ILE A 207 -1.85 -9.66 42.11
C ILE A 207 -2.01 -9.05 43.51
N THR A 208 -2.03 -7.71 43.60
CA THR A 208 -2.22 -7.00 44.87
C THR A 208 -3.59 -7.33 45.48
N ARG A 209 -4.66 -7.36 44.68
CA ARG A 209 -6.00 -7.77 45.14
C ARG A 209 -6.01 -9.22 45.64
N LEU A 210 -5.40 -10.15 44.92
CA LEU A 210 -5.29 -11.54 45.36
C LEU A 210 -4.52 -11.67 46.67
N ALA A 211 -3.42 -10.93 46.84
CA ALA A 211 -2.68 -10.90 48.10
C ALA A 211 -3.55 -10.39 49.27
N THR A 212 -4.37 -9.35 49.04
CA THR A 212 -5.31 -8.89 50.09
C THR A 212 -6.35 -9.93 50.45
N VAL A 213 -6.93 -10.63 49.46
CA VAL A 213 -7.90 -11.72 49.71
C VAL A 213 -7.24 -12.88 50.47
N ALA A 214 -6.03 -13.28 50.08
CA ALA A 214 -5.27 -14.32 50.77
C ALA A 214 -5.04 -13.95 52.24
N SER A 215 -4.62 -12.72 52.53
CA SER A 215 -4.42 -12.25 53.91
C SER A 215 -5.71 -12.24 54.73
N ALA A 216 -6.85 -11.87 54.14
CA ALA A 216 -8.15 -11.91 54.80
C ALA A 216 -8.62 -13.35 55.07
N PHE A 217 -8.33 -14.26 54.14
CA PHE A 217 -8.61 -15.69 54.29
C PHE A 217 -7.78 -16.30 55.43
N GLU A 218 -6.47 -16.02 55.49
CA GLU A 218 -5.61 -16.44 56.60
C GLU A 218 -6.11 -15.91 57.95
N GLN A 219 -6.52 -14.64 58.02
CA GLN A 219 -7.11 -14.08 59.23
C GLN A 219 -8.40 -14.81 59.64
N THR A 220 -9.24 -15.17 58.66
CA THR A 220 -10.49 -15.89 58.91
C THR A 220 -10.22 -17.31 59.39
N LEU A 221 -9.24 -18.01 58.80
CA LEU A 221 -8.80 -19.32 59.28
C LEU A 221 -8.23 -19.24 60.71
N GLY A 222 -7.46 -18.20 61.03
CA GLY A 222 -6.97 -17.96 62.39
C GLY A 222 -8.11 -17.73 63.39
N ARG A 223 -9.17 -17.02 63.01
CA ARG A 223 -10.38 -16.89 63.83
C ARG A 223 -11.13 -18.20 63.97
N LEU A 224 -11.23 -18.99 62.88
CA LEU A 224 -11.90 -20.28 62.91
C LEU A 224 -11.18 -21.25 63.85
N SER A 225 -9.84 -21.30 63.81
CA SER A 225 -9.06 -22.14 64.72
C SER A 225 -9.25 -21.74 66.19
N GLN A 226 -9.37 -20.43 66.47
CA GLN A 226 -9.72 -19.94 67.80
C GLN A 226 -11.12 -20.41 68.23
N VAL A 227 -12.11 -20.37 67.35
CA VAL A 227 -13.46 -20.91 67.63
C VAL A 227 -13.41 -22.43 67.84
N THR A 228 -12.64 -23.18 67.04
CA THR A 228 -12.45 -24.62 67.25
C THR A 228 -11.81 -24.91 68.61
N SER A 229 -10.87 -24.08 69.07
CA SER A 229 -10.27 -24.22 70.40
C SER A 229 -11.27 -23.98 71.55
N LEU A 230 -12.30 -23.16 71.32
CA LEU A 230 -13.41 -22.94 72.27
C LEU A 230 -14.48 -24.04 72.20
N TYR A 231 -14.58 -24.76 71.08
CA TYR A 231 -15.54 -25.85 70.92
C TYR A 231 -15.15 -27.08 71.74
N GLU A 232 -13.85 -27.36 71.88
CA GLU A 232 -13.38 -28.57 72.60
C GLU A 232 -13.72 -28.59 74.10
N PRO A 233 -13.64 -27.48 74.87
CA PRO A 233 -14.15 -27.45 76.23
C PRO A 233 -15.68 -27.61 76.30
N LEU A 234 -16.44 -27.03 75.36
CA LEU A 234 -17.90 -27.25 75.28
C LEU A 234 -18.24 -28.72 75.02
N ARG A 235 -17.48 -29.38 74.16
CA ARG A 235 -17.65 -30.81 73.88
C ARG A 235 -17.42 -31.66 75.13
N THR A 236 -16.43 -31.31 75.95
CA THR A 236 -16.18 -32.00 77.22
C THR A 236 -17.28 -31.76 78.25
N GLU A 237 -17.83 -30.54 78.34
CA GLU A 237 -19.00 -30.25 79.19
C GLU A 237 -20.24 -31.02 78.73
N PHE A 238 -20.49 -31.10 77.42
CA PHE A 238 -21.63 -31.83 76.88
C PHE A 238 -21.51 -33.34 77.14
N ALA A 239 -20.28 -33.89 77.10
CA ALA A 239 -20.02 -35.28 77.47
C ALA A 239 -20.30 -35.54 78.96
N GLN A 240 -19.89 -34.64 79.85
CA GLN A 240 -20.23 -34.69 81.27
C GLN A 240 -21.73 -34.61 81.51
N PHE A 241 -22.42 -33.68 80.85
CA PHE A 241 -23.86 -33.52 80.97
C PHE A 241 -24.61 -34.77 80.47
N SER A 242 -24.14 -35.38 79.37
CA SER A 242 -24.68 -36.64 78.86
C SER A 242 -24.54 -37.79 79.88
N GLU A 243 -23.45 -37.84 80.64
CA GLU A 243 -23.24 -38.83 81.69
C GLU A 243 -24.17 -38.60 82.90
N GLU A 244 -24.38 -37.35 83.30
CA GLU A 244 -25.33 -36.98 84.35
C GLU A 244 -26.78 -37.33 83.98
N VAL A 245 -27.18 -37.09 82.73
CA VAL A 245 -28.51 -37.45 82.23
C VAL A 245 -28.71 -38.97 82.22
N ALA A 246 -27.66 -39.75 81.91
CA ALA A 246 -27.70 -41.21 81.97
C ALA A 246 -27.88 -41.74 83.41
N ASP A 247 -27.19 -41.15 84.40
CA ASP A 247 -27.38 -41.49 85.82
C ASP A 247 -28.79 -41.14 86.33
N LEU A 248 -29.33 -39.99 85.90
CA LEU A 248 -30.69 -39.58 86.24
C LEU A 248 -31.75 -40.53 85.66
N SER A 249 -31.57 -40.95 84.40
CA SER A 249 -32.40 -41.96 83.73
C SER A 249 -32.40 -43.29 84.49
N PHE A 250 -31.22 -43.73 84.96
CA PHE A 250 -31.10 -44.95 85.75
C PHE A 250 -31.85 -44.85 87.09
N LYS A 251 -31.76 -43.71 87.78
CA LYS A 251 -32.52 -43.43 89.02
C LYS A 251 -34.04 -43.42 88.79
N LEU A 252 -34.52 -42.82 87.70
CA LEU A 252 -35.93 -42.83 87.30
C LEU A 252 -36.45 -44.25 87.00
N SER A 253 -35.65 -45.08 86.35
CA SER A 253 -36.00 -46.48 86.09
C SER A 253 -36.17 -47.31 87.37
N SER A 254 -35.40 -46.95 88.42
CA SER A 254 -35.48 -47.57 89.74
C SER A 254 -36.76 -47.17 90.48
N PHE A 255 -37.19 -45.91 90.34
CA PHE A 255 -38.42 -45.38 90.93
C PHE A 255 -39.69 -46.02 90.30
N SER A 256 -39.67 -46.23 88.99
CA SER A 256 -40.73 -46.94 88.25
C SER A 256 -40.99 -48.36 88.80
N ARG A 257 -39.93 -49.10 89.13
CA ARG A 257 -40.06 -50.44 89.74
C ARG A 257 -40.70 -50.41 91.12
N LEU A 258 -40.49 -49.34 91.88
CA LEU A 258 -41.06 -49.13 93.21
C LEU A 258 -42.57 -48.86 93.13
N ILE A 259 -43.00 -48.02 92.17
CA ILE A 259 -44.42 -47.76 91.88
C ILE A 259 -45.16 -49.04 91.46
N ALA A 260 -44.53 -49.88 90.62
CA ALA A 260 -45.10 -51.16 90.20
C ALA A 260 -45.21 -52.20 91.35
N SER A 261 -44.44 -52.06 92.42
CA SER A 261 -44.55 -52.89 93.63
C SER A 261 -45.71 -52.42 94.52
N VAL A 262 -45.85 -51.11 94.72
CA VAL A 262 -46.94 -50.51 95.50
C VAL A 262 -48.31 -50.80 94.86
N SER A 263 -48.41 -50.71 93.54
CA SER A 263 -49.64 -51.03 92.80
C SER A 263 -50.10 -52.49 92.98
N ARG A 264 -49.15 -53.44 93.02
CA ARG A 264 -49.47 -54.85 93.29
C ARG A 264 -49.96 -55.05 94.73
N PHE A 265 -49.38 -54.35 95.69
CA PHE A 265 -49.79 -54.42 97.09
C PHE A 265 -51.23 -53.89 97.29
N THR A 266 -51.56 -52.72 96.72
CA THR A 266 -52.90 -52.13 96.84
C THR A 266 -53.98 -52.99 96.18
N HIS A 267 -53.67 -53.63 95.05
CA HIS A 267 -54.63 -54.52 94.37
C HIS A 267 -54.94 -55.80 95.17
N THR A 268 -53.95 -56.32 95.91
CA THR A 268 -54.12 -57.50 96.77
C THR A 268 -54.96 -57.18 98.00
N LEU A 269 -54.74 -56.00 98.60
CA LEU A 269 -55.52 -55.50 99.74
C LEU A 269 -57.00 -55.31 99.39
N PHE A 270 -57.28 -54.75 98.20
CA PHE A 270 -58.64 -54.50 97.75
C PHE A 270 -59.46 -55.79 97.56
N ARG A 271 -58.84 -56.87 97.04
CA ARG A 271 -59.51 -58.18 96.91
C ARG A 271 -59.86 -58.81 98.26
N ALA A 272 -58.98 -58.69 99.25
CA ALA A 272 -59.24 -59.22 100.60
C ALA A 272 -60.42 -58.51 101.27
N LEU A 273 -60.51 -57.18 101.14
CA LEU A 273 -61.61 -56.37 101.67
C LEU A 273 -62.96 -56.69 100.99
N SER A 274 -62.97 -56.87 99.68
CA SER A 274 -64.19 -57.22 98.92
C SER A 274 -64.75 -58.61 99.31
N SER A 275 -63.88 -59.59 99.51
CA SER A 275 -64.26 -60.94 99.96
C SER A 275 -64.90 -60.93 101.36
N LEU A 276 -64.35 -60.13 102.30
CA LEU A 276 -64.89 -59.99 103.65
C LEU A 276 -66.29 -59.36 103.65
N LEU A 277 -66.50 -58.34 102.82
CA LEU A 277 -67.78 -57.63 102.69
C LEU A 277 -68.89 -58.53 102.15
N ASN A 278 -68.55 -59.43 101.22
CA ASN A 278 -69.51 -60.37 100.63
C ASN A 278 -69.95 -61.46 101.62
N HIS A 279 -69.06 -61.93 102.49
CA HIS A 279 -69.44 -62.86 103.56
C HIS A 279 -70.37 -62.22 104.60
N LEU A 280 -70.15 -60.95 104.96
CA LEU A 280 -71.04 -60.22 105.87
C LEU A 280 -72.45 -60.02 105.30
N LYS A 281 -72.59 -59.75 103.98
CA LYS A 281 -73.90 -59.67 103.31
C LYS A 281 -74.65 -61.00 103.34
N GLY A 282 -73.97 -62.12 103.09
CA GLY A 282 -74.60 -63.45 103.11
C GLY A 282 -75.18 -63.83 104.48
N VAL A 283 -74.45 -63.53 105.56
CA VAL A 283 -74.90 -63.78 106.94
C VAL A 283 -76.12 -62.91 107.30
N TYR A 284 -76.13 -61.65 106.86
CA TYR A 284 -77.25 -60.73 107.09
C TYR A 284 -78.56 -61.21 106.41
N TYR A 285 -78.48 -61.69 105.15
CA TYR A 285 -79.67 -62.17 104.43
C TYR A 285 -80.25 -63.46 105.02
N LEU A 286 -79.42 -64.38 105.52
CA LEU A 286 -79.90 -65.60 106.18
C LEU A 286 -80.59 -65.29 107.52
N LEU A 287 -80.05 -64.36 108.30
CA LEU A 287 -80.68 -63.88 109.54
C LEU A 287 -82.01 -63.18 109.29
N PHE A 288 -82.09 -62.36 108.24
CA PHE A 288 -83.33 -61.67 107.85
C PHE A 288 -84.43 -62.66 107.43
N LEU A 289 -84.10 -63.67 106.62
CA LEU A 289 -85.05 -64.70 106.20
C LEU A 289 -85.53 -65.58 107.37
N PHE A 290 -84.64 -65.90 108.31
CA PHE A 290 -84.98 -66.68 109.50
C PHE A 290 -85.98 -65.93 110.39
N LEU A 291 -85.72 -64.65 110.67
CA LEU A 291 -86.61 -63.79 111.49
C LEU A 291 -87.95 -63.50 110.82
N TYR A 292 -87.99 -63.35 109.49
CA TYR A 292 -89.23 -63.10 108.76
C TYR A 292 -90.19 -64.30 108.78
N SER A 293 -89.66 -65.53 108.77
CA SER A 293 -90.45 -66.77 108.82
C SER A 293 -91.15 -67.04 110.16
N TRP A 294 -90.64 -66.44 111.25
CA TRP A 294 -91.19 -66.63 112.61
C TRP A 294 -92.43 -65.78 112.86
N LYS A 295 -92.55 -64.61 112.21
CA LYS A 295 -93.57 -63.60 112.52
C LYS A 295 -94.94 -63.85 111.86
N TYR A 296 -95.03 -64.66 110.80
CA TYR A 296 -96.25 -64.84 110.01
C TYR A 296 -96.62 -66.32 109.80
N PRO A 297 -97.27 -66.98 110.78
CA PRO A 297 -97.54 -68.42 110.75
C PRO A 297 -98.59 -68.86 109.70
N THR A 298 -99.41 -67.94 109.16
CA THR A 298 -100.45 -68.24 108.16
C THR A 298 -99.95 -68.27 106.72
N ALA A 299 -98.68 -67.98 106.46
CA ALA A 299 -98.05 -68.07 105.13
C ALA A 299 -97.16 -69.32 104.94
N ARG A 300 -97.23 -70.30 105.85
CA ARG A 300 -96.33 -71.47 105.90
C ARG A 300 -96.45 -72.45 104.73
N ARG A 301 -97.56 -72.46 103.99
CA ARG A 301 -97.78 -73.39 102.86
C ARG A 301 -97.50 -72.77 101.48
N ALA A 302 -97.44 -71.44 101.35
CA ALA A 302 -97.00 -70.76 100.13
C ALA A 302 -95.48 -70.53 100.10
N TYR A 303 -94.83 -70.41 101.27
CA TYR A 303 -93.38 -70.19 101.37
C TYR A 303 -92.53 -71.42 101.01
N PHE A 304 -92.98 -72.64 101.32
CA PHE A 304 -92.21 -73.86 101.02
C PHE A 304 -92.02 -74.12 99.52
N ALA A 305 -92.96 -73.71 98.68
CA ALA A 305 -92.85 -73.84 97.22
C ALA A 305 -91.88 -72.83 96.61
N VAL A 306 -91.78 -71.62 97.17
CA VAL A 306 -90.86 -70.57 96.69
C VAL A 306 -89.44 -70.78 97.21
N THR A 307 -89.25 -71.27 98.45
CA THR A 307 -87.92 -71.61 98.98
C THR A 307 -87.32 -72.85 98.35
N ALA A 308 -88.14 -73.82 97.90
CA ALA A 308 -87.63 -74.98 97.16
C ALA A 308 -87.11 -74.60 95.76
N CYS A 309 -87.81 -73.70 95.04
CA CYS A 309 -87.32 -73.17 93.76
C CYS A 309 -86.09 -72.27 93.92
N ALA A 310 -86.02 -71.43 94.95
CA ALA A 310 -84.85 -70.60 95.22
C ALA A 310 -83.62 -71.42 95.64
N ALA A 311 -83.81 -72.50 96.41
CA ALA A 311 -82.73 -73.41 96.77
C ALA A 311 -82.21 -74.21 95.56
N TYR A 312 -83.10 -74.65 94.66
CA TYR A 312 -82.68 -75.33 93.41
C TYR A 312 -81.92 -74.38 92.45
N TYR A 313 -82.32 -73.12 92.38
CA TYR A 313 -81.63 -72.10 91.57
C TYR A 313 -80.28 -71.64 92.20
N ALA A 314 -80.19 -71.60 93.54
CA ALA A 314 -78.94 -71.29 94.24
C ALA A 314 -77.90 -72.42 94.12
N VAL A 315 -78.34 -73.69 94.10
CA VAL A 315 -77.44 -74.85 93.92
C VAL A 315 -76.93 -74.96 92.48
N THR A 316 -77.74 -74.60 91.48
CA THR A 316 -77.29 -74.56 90.07
C THR A 316 -76.33 -73.40 89.79
N LEU A 317 -76.49 -72.24 90.46
CA LEU A 317 -75.53 -71.13 90.35
C LEU A 317 -74.18 -71.40 91.04
N LEU A 318 -74.17 -72.17 92.14
CA LEU A 318 -72.93 -72.60 92.81
C LEU A 318 -72.13 -73.64 92.01
N TRP A 319 -72.79 -74.38 91.10
CA TRP A 319 -72.13 -75.36 90.22
C TRP A 319 -71.49 -74.73 88.97
N LEU A 320 -71.85 -73.49 88.62
CA LEU A 320 -71.42 -72.83 87.38
C LEU A 320 -70.36 -71.73 87.58
N ASP A 321 -69.89 -71.50 88.82
CA ASP A 321 -68.89 -70.46 89.17
C ASP A 321 -69.20 -69.06 88.57
N LEU A 322 -70.50 -68.76 88.40
CA LEU A 322 -70.97 -67.49 87.87
C LEU A 322 -71.17 -66.47 89.00
N PRO A 323 -70.79 -65.19 88.78
CA PRO A 323 -70.95 -64.14 89.78
C PRO A 323 -72.42 -63.92 90.11
N PHE A 324 -72.71 -63.85 91.41
CA PHE A 324 -74.05 -63.75 92.02
C PHE A 324 -74.90 -62.54 91.54
N GLU A 325 -74.27 -61.56 90.90
CA GLU A 325 -74.89 -60.32 90.42
C GLU A 325 -75.68 -60.48 89.11
N ALA A 326 -75.58 -61.61 88.39
CA ALA A 326 -76.34 -61.84 87.16
C ALA A 326 -77.75 -62.45 87.37
N ALA A 327 -78.09 -62.90 88.58
CA ALA A 327 -79.30 -63.71 88.83
C ALA A 327 -80.58 -62.92 89.20
N PHE A 328 -80.51 -61.59 89.36
CA PHE A 328 -81.66 -60.76 89.79
C PHE A 328 -82.10 -59.68 88.80
N ALA A 329 -81.52 -59.64 87.60
CA ALA A 329 -81.81 -58.59 86.62
C ALA A 329 -83.12 -58.72 85.81
N PRO A 330 -83.73 -59.91 85.53
CA PRO A 330 -84.89 -59.94 84.62
C PRO A 330 -86.30 -59.64 85.18
N PRO A 331 -86.69 -59.83 86.46
CA PRO A 331 -88.09 -59.59 86.86
C PRO A 331 -88.37 -58.21 87.48
N LEU A 332 -87.36 -57.38 87.79
CA LEU A 332 -87.57 -56.03 88.34
C LEU A 332 -87.73 -54.93 87.27
N ALA A 333 -87.39 -55.24 86.01
CA ALA A 333 -87.59 -54.36 84.86
C ALA A 333 -89.08 -54.20 84.45
N ALA A 334 -89.98 -55.05 84.94
CA ALA A 334 -91.40 -55.01 84.57
C ALA A 334 -92.30 -54.15 85.49
N LEU A 335 -91.82 -53.71 86.67
CA LEU A 335 -92.67 -53.02 87.66
C LEU A 335 -92.33 -51.53 87.89
N VAL A 336 -91.24 -51.00 87.31
CA VAL A 336 -90.80 -49.61 87.59
C VAL A 336 -90.90 -48.65 86.38
N TRP A 337 -91.00 -49.13 85.14
CA TRP A 337 -91.19 -48.26 83.97
C TRP A 337 -92.62 -48.19 83.42
N ILE A 338 -93.61 -48.49 84.28
CA ILE A 338 -95.00 -48.03 84.11
C ILE A 338 -95.19 -46.64 84.79
N ARG A 339 -94.16 -46.10 85.45
CA ARG A 339 -94.28 -44.89 86.30
C ARG A 339 -93.51 -43.64 85.84
N PHE A 340 -92.72 -43.69 84.76
CA PHE A 340 -91.94 -42.54 84.31
C PHE A 340 -92.15 -42.23 82.82
N LYS A 341 -93.42 -42.27 82.42
CA LYS A 341 -93.97 -41.67 81.20
C LYS A 341 -94.94 -40.57 81.62
N GLN A 342 -94.46 -39.54 82.32
CA GLN A 342 -95.22 -38.34 82.70
C GLN A 342 -94.20 -37.24 83.06
N ASN A 343 -94.12 -36.19 82.24
CA ASN A 343 -93.20 -35.03 82.30
C ASN A 343 -91.80 -35.39 81.77
N THR A 344 -91.38 -35.07 80.56
CA THR A 344 -91.43 -33.79 79.83
C THR A 344 -91.11 -34.03 78.33
N PRO A 345 -91.39 -33.05 77.45
CA PRO A 345 -91.49 -33.21 76.00
C PRO A 345 -90.16 -33.05 75.25
N ASP A 346 -90.25 -33.42 73.97
CA ASP A 346 -89.28 -33.32 72.89
C ASP A 346 -88.56 -31.97 72.78
N GLU A 347 -87.24 -32.00 72.55
CA GLU A 347 -86.60 -30.96 71.75
C GLU A 347 -85.37 -31.49 71.00
N HIS A 348 -85.42 -31.27 69.68
CA HIS A 348 -84.36 -31.45 68.70
C HIS A 348 -83.20 -30.48 68.95
N THR A 349 -81.95 -30.87 68.65
CA THR A 349 -81.06 -30.24 67.64
C THR A 349 -79.60 -30.74 67.71
N PRO A 350 -78.82 -30.65 66.61
CA PRO A 350 -77.54 -31.32 66.41
C PRO A 350 -76.33 -30.36 66.58
N PRO A 351 -75.08 -30.86 66.46
CA PRO A 351 -74.04 -30.05 65.83
C PRO A 351 -73.03 -30.89 65.02
N VAL A 352 -72.11 -30.38 64.18
CA VAL A 352 -71.83 -29.09 63.52
C VAL A 352 -70.71 -29.45 62.52
N SER A 353 -70.77 -28.84 61.33
CA SER A 353 -69.74 -28.85 60.28
C SER A 353 -68.50 -28.05 60.72
N TYR A 354 -67.31 -28.57 60.40
CA TYR A 354 -66.03 -27.85 60.55
C TYR A 354 -65.53 -27.48 59.17
N ASP A 355 -65.53 -26.18 58.88
CA ASP A 355 -64.69 -25.53 57.87
C ASP A 355 -63.64 -24.66 58.58
N ASP A 356 -62.58 -24.35 57.83
CA ASP A 356 -61.50 -23.38 58.04
C ASP A 356 -60.33 -23.77 58.95
N PHE A 357 -59.15 -23.93 58.34
CA PHE A 357 -58.02 -22.99 58.47
C PHE A 357 -56.90 -23.30 57.45
N LEU A 358 -56.67 -22.35 56.51
CA LEU A 358 -55.38 -21.75 56.04
C LEU A 358 -54.12 -22.64 55.85
N LEU A 359 -53.22 -22.45 54.87
CA LEU A 359 -53.04 -21.55 53.73
C LEU A 359 -51.77 -22.05 52.97
N ASP A 360 -51.74 -21.83 51.64
CA ASP A 360 -50.61 -21.59 50.73
C ASP A 360 -49.18 -22.09 51.02
N THR A 361 -48.61 -22.87 50.09
CA THR A 361 -47.32 -22.55 49.44
C THR A 361 -47.11 -23.33 48.13
N HIS A 362 -47.22 -22.62 47.00
CA HIS A 362 -46.39 -22.70 45.78
C HIS A 362 -46.69 -21.39 45.00
N PRO A 363 -45.82 -20.83 44.12
CA PRO A 363 -45.09 -21.56 43.08
C PRO A 363 -43.73 -20.91 42.66
N ALA A 364 -43.25 -21.32 41.48
CA ALA A 364 -42.42 -20.57 40.54
C ALA A 364 -40.89 -20.80 40.56
N LEU A 365 -40.49 -21.80 39.76
CA LEU A 365 -39.26 -21.79 38.97
C LEU A 365 -39.60 -21.24 37.58
N HIS A 366 -39.14 -20.03 37.27
CA HIS A 366 -38.83 -19.59 35.92
C HIS A 366 -38.12 -18.24 35.98
N GLU A 367 -36.92 -18.15 35.39
CA GLU A 367 -36.53 -16.93 34.68
C GLU A 367 -35.54 -17.26 33.56
N ASP A 368 -36.02 -17.10 32.32
CA ASP A 368 -35.24 -16.92 31.10
C ASP A 368 -34.80 -15.45 31.01
N ARG A 369 -33.63 -15.16 30.40
CA ARG A 369 -33.47 -14.35 29.16
C ARG A 369 -32.13 -13.59 29.02
N TYR A 370 -31.83 -13.34 27.73
CA TYR A 370 -30.87 -12.42 27.07
C TYR A 370 -29.42 -12.94 26.95
N SER A 371 -28.72 -12.84 25.80
CA SER A 371 -29.03 -12.46 24.42
C SER A 371 -27.81 -12.66 23.50
N HIS A 372 -28.10 -12.94 22.24
CA HIS A 372 -27.35 -12.74 20.98
C HIS A 372 -26.09 -11.83 20.88
N ILE A 373 -25.10 -12.34 20.10
CA ILE A 373 -24.34 -11.75 18.96
C ILE A 373 -23.40 -10.52 19.19
N TYR A 374 -22.08 -10.69 19.02
CA TYR A 374 -21.21 -10.22 17.89
C TYR A 374 -19.70 -10.27 18.29
N ALA A 375 -18.89 -10.79 17.35
CA ALA A 375 -17.49 -10.53 17.06
C ALA A 375 -16.58 -9.82 18.09
N ARG A 376 -15.53 -10.51 18.51
CA ARG A 376 -14.14 -10.18 18.15
C ARG A 376 -13.25 -11.41 18.20
#